data_AF-X0TKR0-F1
#
_entry.id   AF-X0TKR0-F1
#
_cell.length_a   1.000
_cell.length_b   1.000
_cell.length_c   1.000
_cell.angle_alpha   90.00
_cell.angle_beta   90.00
_cell.angle_gamma   90.00
#
_symmetry.space_group_name_H-M   'P 1'
#
loop_
_entity.id
_entity.type
_entity.pdbx_description
1 polymer ?
#
loop_
_entity_poly.entity_id
_entity_poly.type
_entity_poly.pdbx_seq_one_letter_code
_entity_poly.pdbx_strand_id
1 'polypeptide(L)'
;MKDNTVPLKLIALLANGEFHSGEQLGETLGMSRAAINKHIQTLRDWGVDVFTVPGKGYSLPEPIQLLNAKQILGQLDGGSVAVLPVIDSTNQKGEFRP
;
A
#
# COMPACT_ATOMS: atom_id res chain seq x y z
N MET A 1 -13.32 10.75 4.05
CA MET A 1 -12.20 10.00 3.45
C MET A 1 -12.40 8.52 3.74
N LYS A 2 -12.29 7.64 2.73
CA LYS A 2 -12.31 6.19 2.97
C LYS A 2 -11.10 5.82 3.82
N ASP A 3 -11.28 4.94 4.81
CA ASP A 3 -10.17 4.42 5.60
C ASP A 3 -9.36 3.45 4.74
N ASN A 4 -8.18 3.90 4.33
CA ASN A 4 -7.25 3.16 3.48
C ASN A 4 -6.11 2.53 4.29
N THR A 5 -6.16 2.58 5.62
CA THR A 5 -5.06 2.14 6.50
C THR A 5 -4.68 0.68 6.26
N VAL A 6 -5.67 -0.20 6.10
CA VAL A 6 -5.45 -1.65 5.96
C VAL A 6 -4.90 -2.01 4.58
N PRO A 7 -5.51 -1.56 3.45
CA PRO A 7 -4.89 -1.76 2.14
C PRO A 7 -3.45 -1.23 2.06
N LEU A 8 -3.17 -0.08 2.70
CA LEU A 8 -1.82 0.49 2.74
C LEU A 8 -0.82 -0.37 3.50
N LYS A 9 -1.23 -1.02 4.60
CA LYS A 9 -0.39 -2.01 5.28
C LYS A 9 -0.18 -3.25 4.43
N LEU A 10 -1.21 -3.71 3.71
CA LEU A 10 -1.10 -4.87 2.83
C LEU A 10 -0.13 -4.65 1.68
N ILE A 11 -0.22 -3.52 0.97
CA ILE A 11 0.71 -3.24 -0.13
C ILE A 11 2.15 -3.10 0.38
N ALA A 12 2.35 -2.58 1.60
CA ALA A 12 3.68 -2.54 2.22
C ALA A 12 4.27 -3.92 2.51
N LEU A 13 3.43 -4.90 2.91
CA LEU A 13 3.86 -6.29 3.11
C LEU A 13 4.17 -6.99 1.77
N LEU A 14 3.36 -6.74 0.75
CA LEU A 14 3.50 -7.33 -0.57
C LEU A 14 4.58 -6.65 -1.44
N ALA A 15 5.07 -5.47 -1.04
CA ALA A 15 5.99 -4.65 -1.85
C ALA A 15 7.30 -5.36 -2.21
N ASN A 16 7.70 -6.37 -1.44
CA ASN A 16 8.89 -7.17 -1.73
C ASN A 16 8.71 -8.15 -2.91
N GLY A 17 7.49 -8.32 -3.43
CA GLY A 17 7.17 -9.24 -4.53
C GLY A 17 7.08 -10.71 -4.12
N GLU A 18 7.35 -11.06 -2.86
CA GLU A 18 7.30 -12.45 -2.40
C GLU A 18 5.85 -12.93 -2.19
N PHE A 19 5.66 -14.24 -2.12
CA PHE A 19 4.37 -14.82 -1.78
C PHE A 19 4.11 -14.75 -0.29
N HIS A 20 2.96 -14.16 0.07
CA HIS A 20 2.45 -14.11 1.44
C HIS A 20 1.12 -14.84 1.52
N SER A 21 1.00 -15.78 2.45
CA SER A 21 -0.24 -16.55 2.59
C SER A 21 -1.36 -15.67 3.17
N GLY A 22 -2.62 -15.95 2.80
CA GLY A 22 -3.75 -15.19 3.34
C GLY A 22 -3.96 -15.38 4.85
N GLU A 23 -3.44 -16.48 5.40
CA GLU A 23 -3.41 -16.75 6.84
C GLU A 23 -2.33 -15.92 7.53
N GLN A 24 -1.09 -15.93 7.01
CA GLN A 24 0.01 -15.11 7.51
C GLN A 24 -0.33 -13.61 7.51
N LEU A 25 -0.92 -13.11 6.41
CA LEU A 25 -1.39 -11.72 6.34
C LEU A 25 -2.52 -11.45 7.33
N GLY A 26 -3.41 -12.42 7.53
CA GLY A 26 -4.48 -12.35 8.52
C GLY A 26 -3.95 -12.23 9.94
N GLU A 27 -3.03 -13.12 10.34
CA GLU A 27 -2.37 -13.09 11.65
C GLU A 27 -1.61 -11.79 11.88
N THR A 28 -0.82 -11.36 10.90
CA THR A 28 -0.01 -10.12 10.97
C THR A 28 -0.88 -8.88 11.17
N LEU A 29 -2.06 -8.85 10.57
CA LEU A 29 -2.97 -7.71 10.62
C LEU A 29 -4.11 -7.87 11.65
N GLY A 30 -4.21 -9.01 12.33
CA GLY A 30 -5.29 -9.32 13.26
C GLY A 30 -6.66 -9.46 12.58
N MET A 31 -6.70 -10.04 11.38
CA MET A 31 -7.87 -10.11 10.51
C MET A 31 -8.15 -11.52 10.01
N SER A 32 -9.41 -11.79 9.66
CA SER A 32 -9.76 -13.04 8.99
C SER A 32 -9.24 -13.05 7.55
N ARG A 33 -8.99 -14.24 7.01
CA ARG A 33 -8.61 -14.44 5.60
C ARG A 33 -9.62 -13.80 4.62
N ALA A 34 -10.90 -13.81 4.96
CA ALA A 34 -11.94 -13.17 4.15
C ALA A 34 -11.80 -11.63 4.14
N ALA A 35 -11.45 -11.03 5.28
CA ALA A 35 -11.18 -9.59 5.36
C ALA A 35 -9.91 -9.22 4.56
N ILE A 36 -8.86 -10.04 4.62
CA ILE A 36 -7.68 -9.88 3.76
C ILE A 36 -8.08 -9.86 2.29
N ASN A 37 -8.87 -10.84 1.83
CA ASN A 37 -9.29 -10.91 0.42
C ASN A 37 -10.07 -9.66 -0.01
N LYS A 38 -10.91 -9.10 0.86
CA LYS A 38 -11.61 -7.83 0.59
C LYS A 38 -10.64 -6.66 0.38
N HIS A 39 -9.60 -6.56 1.19
CA HIS A 39 -8.62 -5.49 1.04
C HIS A 39 -7.65 -5.73 -0.13
N ILE A 40 -7.35 -6.98 -0.48
CA ILE A 40 -6.65 -7.30 -1.73
C ILE A 40 -7.46 -6.81 -2.94
N GLN A 41 -8.78 -6.97 -2.93
CA GLN A 41 -9.63 -6.43 -3.98
C GLN A 41 -9.53 -4.90 -4.06
N THR A 42 -9.48 -4.20 -2.91
CA THR A 42 -9.25 -2.74 -2.91
C THR A 42 -7.92 -2.35 -3.56
N LEU A 43 -6.85 -3.12 -3.37
CA LEU A 43 -5.57 -2.88 -4.06
C LEU A 43 -5.70 -3.05 -5.58
N ARG A 44 -6.45 -4.06 -6.02
CA ARG A 44 -6.75 -4.25 -7.45
C ARG A 44 -7.57 -3.10 -8.02
N ASP A 45 -8.53 -2.59 -7.26
CA ASP A 45 -9.33 -1.43 -7.64
C ASP A 45 -8.47 -0.15 -7.76
N TRP A 46 -7.32 -0.09 -7.09
CA TRP A 46 -6.31 0.97 -7.26
C TRP A 46 -5.38 0.74 -8.46
N GLY A 47 -5.56 -0.35 -9.21
CA GLY A 47 -4.73 -0.70 -10.36
C GLY A 47 -3.47 -1.49 -10.01
N VAL A 48 -3.32 -1.97 -8.77
CA VAL A 48 -2.22 -2.85 -8.40
C VAL A 48 -2.50 -4.26 -8.92
N ASP A 49 -1.58 -4.81 -9.70
CA ASP A 49 -1.66 -6.20 -10.11
C ASP A 49 -1.22 -7.12 -8.96
N VAL A 50 -2.17 -7.87 -8.40
CA VAL A 50 -1.92 -8.79 -7.28
C VAL A 50 -2.27 -10.20 -7.74
N PHE A 51 -1.26 -11.05 -7.89
CA PHE A 51 -1.47 -12.46 -8.16
C PHE A 51 -1.99 -13.20 -6.95
N THR A 52 -2.90 -14.14 -7.19
CA THR A 52 -3.38 -15.08 -6.19
C THR A 52 -3.15 -16.49 -6.70
N VAL A 53 -2.33 -17.26 -5.96
CA VAL A 53 -2.07 -18.66 -6.29
C VAL A 53 -2.69 -19.54 -5.19
N PRO A 54 -3.66 -20.42 -5.53
CA PRO A 54 -4.24 -21.35 -4.56
C PRO A 54 -3.15 -22.14 -3.83
N GLY A 55 -3.22 -22.17 -2.50
CA GLY A 55 -2.24 -22.86 -1.65
C GLY A 55 -0.93 -22.09 -1.40
N LYS A 56 -0.62 -21.00 -2.12
CA LYS A 56 0.56 -20.15 -1.84
C LYS A 56 0.19 -18.80 -1.24
N GLY A 57 -0.87 -18.15 -1.74
CA GLY A 57 -1.31 -16.84 -1.25
C GLY A 57 -1.22 -15.75 -2.31
N TYR A 58 -0.79 -14.56 -1.90
CA TYR A 58 -0.78 -13.33 -2.69
C TYR A 58 0.65 -12.83 -2.92
N SER A 59 0.91 -12.25 -4.09
CA SER A 59 2.20 -11.68 -4.47
C SER A 59 2.00 -10.60 -5.55
N LEU A 60 2.96 -9.69 -5.68
CA LEU A 60 3.04 -8.78 -6.82
C LEU A 60 3.87 -9.42 -7.94
N PRO A 61 3.57 -9.15 -9.23
CA PRO A 61 4.38 -9.65 -10.35
C PRO A 61 5.86 -9.28 -10.23
N GLU A 62 6.12 -8.06 -9.75
CA GLU A 62 7.44 -7.53 -9.51
C GLU A 62 7.47 -6.75 -8.19
N PRO A 63 8.61 -6.69 -7.48
CA PRO A 63 8.76 -5.85 -6.30
C PRO A 63 8.54 -4.38 -6.66
N ILE A 64 7.92 -3.62 -5.75
CA ILE A 64 7.70 -2.19 -5.92
C ILE A 64 8.41 -1.41 -4.82
N GLN A 65 8.99 -0.27 -5.19
CA GLN A 65 9.58 0.64 -4.23
C GLN A 65 8.52 1.66 -3.80
N LEU A 66 8.02 1.52 -2.57
CA LEU A 66 7.13 2.50 -1.98
C LEU A 66 7.88 3.79 -1.63
N LEU A 67 7.22 4.93 -1.84
CA LEU A 67 7.77 6.23 -1.46
C LEU A 67 7.96 6.32 0.06
N ASN A 68 9.13 6.78 0.48
CA ASN A 68 9.47 6.96 1.89
C ASN A 68 9.77 8.43 2.17
N ALA A 69 8.88 9.08 2.92
CA ALA A 69 9.01 10.49 3.26
C ALA A 69 10.34 10.82 3.95
N LYS A 70 10.82 9.96 4.85
CA LYS A 70 12.08 10.19 5.58
C LYS A 70 13.28 10.11 4.64
N GLN A 71 13.31 9.13 3.74
CA GLN A 71 14.40 8.99 2.77
C GLN A 71 14.43 10.14 1.76
N ILE A 72 13.26 10.63 1.34
CA ILE A 72 13.15 11.77 0.42
C ILE A 72 13.58 13.06 1.13
N LEU A 73 13.01 13.35 2.30
CA LEU A 73 13.33 14.56 3.07
C LEU A 73 14.80 14.61 3.51
N GLY A 74 15.40 13.46 3.82
CA GLY A 74 16.82 13.40 4.17
C GLY A 74 17.78 13.72 3.02
N GLN A 75 17.29 13.81 1.78
CA GLN A 75 18.07 14.17 0.59
C GLN A 75 17.77 15.59 0.09
N LEU A 76 16.94 16.35 0.79
CA LEU A 76 16.55 17.70 0.41
C LEU A 76 17.11 18.71 1.41
N ASP A 77 17.73 19.77 0.88
CA ASP A 77 18.32 20.84 1.70
C ASP A 77 17.28 21.85 2.23
N GLY A 78 16.01 21.69 1.90
CA GLY A 78 14.92 22.54 2.36
C GLY A 78 13.59 22.31 1.63
N GLY A 79 12.54 22.97 2.13
CA GLY A 79 11.18 22.88 1.59
C GLY A 79 10.29 21.86 2.32
N SER A 80 8.98 21.96 2.08
CA SER A 80 7.97 21.06 2.65
C SER A 80 7.58 20.00 1.62
N VAL A 81 7.82 18.72 1.91
CA VAL A 81 7.35 17.60 1.08
C VAL A 81 6.32 16.78 1.86
N ALA A 82 5.18 16.50 1.22
CA ALA A 82 4.17 15.59 1.76
C ALA A 82 4.09 14.33 0.89
N VAL A 83 4.38 13.17 1.48
CA VAL A 83 4.16 11.87 0.84
C VAL A 83 2.80 11.35 1.24
N LEU A 84 1.93 11.14 0.25
CA LEU A 84 0.56 10.70 0.46
C LEU A 84 0.33 9.42 -0.33
N PRO A 85 0.04 8.30 0.33
CA PRO A 85 -0.14 7.04 -0.37
C PRO A 85 -1.36 6.99 -1.29
N VAL A 86 -2.43 7.70 -0.93
CA VAL A 86 -3.64 7.83 -1.75
C VAL A 86 -4.15 9.26 -1.64
N ILE A 87 -4.37 9.90 -2.78
CA ILE A 87 -4.89 11.26 -2.92
C ILE A 87 -5.73 11.30 -4.20
N ASP A 88 -6.72 12.18 -4.24
CA ASP A 88 -7.50 12.49 -5.44
C ASP A 88 -6.65 13.23 -6.49
N SER A 89 -5.94 14.27 -6.07
CA SER A 89 -5.05 15.05 -6.90
C SER A 89 -3.94 15.71 -6.08
N THR A 90 -2.70 15.60 -6.55
CA THR A 90 -1.56 16.31 -5.95
C THR A 90 -1.66 17.83 -6.14
N ASN A 91 -2.28 18.28 -7.23
CA ASN A 91 -2.41 19.71 -7.55
C ASN A 91 -3.44 20.40 -6.66
N GLN A 92 -4.59 19.77 -6.44
CA GLN A 92 -5.65 20.32 -5.56
C GLN A 92 -5.20 20.42 -4.10
N LYS A 93 -4.26 19.56 -3.67
CA LYS A 93 -3.69 19.65 -2.32
C LYS A 93 -2.64 20.78 -2.18
N GLY A 94 -1.89 21.08 -3.23
CA GLY A 94 -0.86 22.13 -3.21
C GLY A 94 -1.43 23.54 -2.95
N GLU A 95 -2.72 23.74 -3.22
CA GLU A 95 -3.42 25.02 -3.06
C GLU A 95 -3.92 25.29 -1.63
N PHE A 96 -3.96 24.27 -0.76
CA PHE A 96 -4.30 24.43 0.65
C PHE A 96 -3.04 24.69 1.49
N ARG A 97 -2.56 25.94 1.45
CA ARG A 97 -1.65 26.50 2.46
C ARG A 97 -2.37 27.60 3.24
N PRO A 98 -2.59 27.48 4.57
CA PRO A 98 -2.57 28.66 5.42
C PRO A 98 -1.14 29.23 5.53
#